data_AF-A0A286IF39-F1
#
_entry.id   AF-A0A286IF39-F1
#
_cell.length_a   1.000
_cell.length_b   1.000
_cell.length_c   1.000
_cell.angle_alpha   90.00
_cell.angle_beta   90.00
_cell.angle_gamma   90.00
#
_symmetry.space_group_name_H-M   'P 1'
#
loop_
_entity.id
_entity.type
_entity.pdbx_description
1 polymer ?
#
loop_
_entity_poly.entity_id
_entity_poly.type
_entity_poly.pdbx_seq_one_letter_code
_entity_poly.pdbx_strand_id
1 'polypeptide(L)'
;MRVDVEDRKFGRLEPHYFNRGGGTKLDRFGRQEGYRCSPPGLGRNTSRTGICFRTVDELADHLLANPGWGICVKKPGHPASLRYTNIIVDGRPL
;
A
#
# COMPACT_ATOMS: atom_id res chain seq x y z
N MET A 1 -6.42 -14.02 -4.12
CA MET A 1 -5.78 -12.82 -3.55
C MET A 1 -6.39 -11.60 -4.22
N ARG A 2 -6.77 -10.56 -3.46
CA ARG A 2 -7.66 -9.49 -3.95
C ARG A 2 -6.93 -8.26 -4.48
N VAL A 3 -5.75 -7.94 -3.97
CA VAL A 3 -4.96 -6.76 -4.34
C VAL A 3 -3.54 -7.19 -4.68
N ASP A 4 -3.08 -6.85 -5.87
CA ASP A 4 -1.73 -7.12 -6.37
C ASP A 4 -1.13 -5.85 -6.98
N VAL A 5 0.18 -5.86 -7.18
CA VAL A 5 0.90 -4.85 -7.98
C VAL A 5 1.65 -5.58 -9.08
N GLU A 6 1.52 -5.10 -10.31
CA GLU A 6 2.38 -5.58 -11.40
C GLU A 6 3.71 -4.83 -11.36
N ASP A 7 4.85 -5.52 -11.37
CA ASP A 7 6.16 -4.88 -11.50
C ASP A 7 6.92 -5.48 -12.67
N ARG A 8 7.47 -4.61 -13.53
CA ARG A 8 8.16 -5.05 -14.76
C ARG A 8 9.35 -5.97 -14.50
N LYS A 9 9.98 -5.88 -13.32
CA LYS A 9 11.19 -6.65 -12.97
C LYS A 9 10.86 -7.84 -12.08
N PHE A 10 9.91 -7.70 -11.17
CA PHE A 10 9.63 -8.71 -10.15
C PHE A 10 8.31 -9.46 -10.36
N GLY A 11 7.55 -9.14 -11.41
CA GLY A 11 6.25 -9.76 -11.67
C GLY A 11 5.18 -9.25 -10.69
N ARG A 12 4.25 -10.12 -10.30
CA ARG A 12 3.18 -9.77 -9.35
C ARG A 12 3.74 -9.68 -7.93
N LEU A 13 3.43 -8.59 -7.24
CA LEU A 13 3.85 -8.30 -5.89
C LEU A 13 2.65 -8.07 -4.98
N GLU A 14 2.77 -8.62 -3.77
CA GLU A 14 1.74 -8.53 -2.74
C GLU A 14 1.86 -7.25 -1.89
N PRO A 15 0.74 -6.66 -1.43
CA PRO A 15 0.74 -5.60 -0.43
C PRO A 15 1.51 -6.01 0.83
N HIS A 16 2.33 -5.10 1.35
CA HIS A 16 3.07 -5.35 2.58
C HIS A 16 2.23 -4.99 3.81
N TYR A 17 2.13 -5.93 4.76
CA TYR A 17 1.58 -5.67 6.08
C TYR A 17 2.66 -5.15 7.03
N PHE A 18 2.46 -3.96 7.58
CA PHE A 18 3.38 -3.37 8.56
C PHE A 18 2.98 -3.80 9.98
N ASN A 19 3.91 -4.38 10.73
CA ASN A 19 3.72 -4.71 12.14
C ASN A 19 4.03 -3.50 13.05
N ARG A 20 3.38 -3.46 14.22
CA ARG A 20 3.69 -2.49 15.28
C ARG A 20 5.12 -2.69 15.79
N GLY A 21 5.82 -1.58 16.09
CA GLY A 21 7.15 -1.60 16.72
C GLY A 21 8.34 -1.65 15.74
N GLY A 22 8.13 -1.93 14.45
CA GLY A 22 9.19 -2.02 13.44
C GLY A 22 9.67 -0.68 12.84
N GLY A 23 9.54 0.44 13.56
CA GLY A 23 9.82 1.78 13.01
C GLY A 23 8.75 2.30 12.04
N THR A 24 7.62 1.59 11.91
CA THR A 24 6.44 2.03 11.17
C THR A 24 5.93 3.34 11.78
N LYS A 25 5.78 4.38 10.97
CA LYS A 25 5.24 5.67 11.43
C LYS A 25 3.71 5.61 11.53
N LEU A 26 3.15 6.40 12.45
CA LEU A 26 1.71 6.56 12.58
C LEU A 26 1.08 7.10 11.30
N ASP A 27 -0.02 6.50 10.89
CA ASP A 27 -0.88 6.95 9.80
C ASP A 27 -1.69 8.21 10.21
N ARG A 28 -2.54 8.73 9.33
CA ARG A 28 -3.35 9.93 9.59
C ARG A 28 -4.33 9.81 10.76
N PHE A 29 -4.63 8.58 11.20
CA PHE A 29 -5.56 8.26 12.29
C PHE A 29 -4.83 7.75 13.54
N GLY A 30 -3.50 7.80 13.57
CA GLY A 30 -2.71 7.30 14.70
C GLY A 30 -2.52 5.78 14.73
N ARG A 31 -2.73 5.08 13.61
CA ARG A 31 -2.49 3.63 13.50
C ARG A 31 -1.05 3.37 13.08
N GLN A 32 -0.45 2.32 13.63
CA GLN A 32 0.96 1.95 13.38
C GLN A 32 1.12 0.58 12.72
N GLU A 33 0.00 -0.04 12.35
CA GLU A 33 -0.07 -1.43 11.89
C GLU A 33 -1.11 -1.55 10.78
N GLY A 34 -0.83 -2.36 9.76
CA GLY A 34 -1.75 -2.63 8.65
C GLY A 34 -1.11 -2.57 7.27
N TYR A 35 -1.92 -2.85 6.25
CA TYR A 35 -1.60 -2.55 4.86
C TYR A 35 -1.73 -1.06 4.61
N ARG A 36 -0.69 -0.46 4.04
CA ARG A 36 -0.59 1.00 3.93
C ARG A 36 -0.78 1.50 2.50
N CYS A 37 -1.65 2.49 2.35
CA CYS A 37 -1.78 3.26 1.11
C CYS A 37 -1.71 4.77 1.34
N SER A 38 -1.54 5.55 0.27
CA SER A 38 -1.40 7.01 0.34
C SER A 38 -1.89 7.70 -0.94
N PRO A 39 -2.39 8.97 -0.85
CA PRO A 39 -2.90 9.73 -1.99
C PRO A 39 -1.78 10.17 -2.96
N PRO A 40 -2.06 10.40 -4.26
CA PRO A 40 -1.08 10.87 -5.27
C PRO A 40 -0.45 12.23 -4.95
N GLY A 41 0.82 12.44 -5.36
CA GLY A 41 1.50 13.75 -5.23
C GLY A 41 2.98 13.72 -4.79
N LEU A 42 3.60 14.92 -4.79
CA LEU A 42 4.99 15.19 -4.42
C LEU A 42 5.14 15.40 -2.90
N GLY A 43 5.27 14.29 -2.18
CA GLY A 43 5.48 14.25 -0.71
C GLY A 43 5.62 12.81 -0.21
N ARG A 44 6.21 11.98 -1.08
CA ARG A 44 6.25 10.51 -1.02
C ARG A 44 6.61 10.04 0.39
N ASN A 45 5.69 9.32 1.03
CA ASN A 45 5.85 8.65 2.33
C ASN A 45 5.76 9.51 3.60
N THR A 46 5.22 10.73 3.57
CA THR A 46 4.83 11.33 4.86
C THR A 46 3.69 10.50 5.45
N SER A 47 3.95 9.89 6.61
CA SER A 47 2.97 9.04 7.28
C SER A 47 1.71 9.79 7.70
N ARG A 48 1.81 11.11 7.80
CA ARG A 48 0.71 12.03 8.12
C ARG A 48 -0.49 11.94 7.17
N THR A 49 -0.33 11.46 5.93
CA THR A 49 -1.44 11.34 4.97
C THR A 49 -1.75 9.89 4.57
N GLY A 50 -0.91 8.95 4.98
CA GLY A 50 -1.15 7.53 4.73
C GLY A 50 -2.28 7.00 5.60
N ILE A 51 -2.89 5.90 5.16
CA ILE A 51 -3.90 5.15 5.92
C ILE A 51 -3.45 3.69 6.01
N CYS A 52 -3.61 3.11 7.19
CA CYS A 52 -3.42 1.68 7.43
C CYS A 52 -4.76 0.96 7.56
N PHE A 53 -4.88 -0.17 6.85
CA PHE A 53 -6.01 -1.08 6.86
C PHE A 53 -5.61 -2.41 7.48
N ARG A 54 -6.50 -3.04 8.25
CA ARG A 54 -6.16 -4.30 8.92
C ARG A 54 -6.23 -5.48 7.96
N THR A 55 -7.08 -5.39 6.95
CA THR A 55 -7.32 -6.47 5.99
C THR A 55 -7.04 -6.03 4.56
N VAL A 56 -6.76 -6.99 3.69
CA VAL A 56 -6.60 -6.74 2.25
C VAL A 56 -7.93 -6.31 1.62
N ASP A 57 -9.07 -6.76 2.15
CA ASP A 57 -10.40 -6.36 1.66
C ASP A 57 -10.69 -4.88 1.94
N GLU A 58 -10.43 -4.41 3.16
CA GLU A 58 -10.56 -2.99 3.51
C GLU A 58 -9.67 -2.10 2.63
N LEU A 59 -8.45 -2.57 2.33
CA LEU A 59 -7.55 -1.92 1.41
C LEU A 59 -8.12 -1.89 -0.03
N ALA A 60 -8.63 -3.02 -0.51
CA ALA A 60 -9.22 -3.15 -1.85
C ALA A 60 -10.38 -2.17 -2.04
N ASP A 61 -11.33 -2.18 -1.11
CA ASP A 61 -12.52 -1.32 -1.16
C ASP A 61 -12.12 0.18 -1.15
N HIS A 62 -11.11 0.54 -0.35
CA HIS A 62 -10.59 1.91 -0.34
C HIS A 62 -9.96 2.31 -1.67
N LEU A 63 -9.15 1.45 -2.28
CA LEU A 63 -8.48 1.75 -3.55
C LEU A 63 -9.46 1.83 -4.72
N LEU A 64 -10.49 0.98 -4.73
CA LEU A 64 -11.58 1.05 -5.70
C LEU A 64 -12.35 2.39 -5.59
N ALA A 65 -12.56 2.86 -4.37
CA ALA A 65 -13.21 4.15 -4.12
C ALA A 65 -12.30 5.37 -4.35
N ASN A 66 -10.97 5.18 -4.39
CA ASN A 66 -9.99 6.25 -4.49
C ASN A 66 -8.92 5.97 -5.57
N PRO A 67 -9.29 6.02 -6.86
CA PRO A 67 -8.34 5.79 -7.96
C PRO A 67 -7.12 6.71 -7.88
N GLY A 68 -5.94 6.19 -8.24
CA GLY A 68 -4.66 6.92 -8.21
C GLY A 68 -3.95 6.92 -6.85
N TRP A 69 -4.57 6.40 -5.80
CA TRP A 69 -3.87 6.08 -4.56
C TRP A 69 -2.85 4.97 -4.80
N GLY A 70 -1.76 5.00 -4.05
CA GLY A 70 -0.70 4.00 -4.17
C GLY A 70 -0.52 3.18 -2.90
N ILE A 71 -0.06 1.94 -3.06
CA ILE A 71 0.20 1.00 -1.96
C ILE A 71 1.69 0.75 -1.75
N CYS A 72 2.03 0.36 -0.53
CA CYS A 72 3.36 -0.16 -0.20
C CYS A 72 3.39 -1.68 -0.42
N VAL A 73 4.39 -2.15 -1.16
CA VAL A 73 4.71 -3.58 -1.33
C VAL A 73 6.13 -3.84 -0.84
N LYS A 74 6.41 -5.08 -0.45
CA LYS A 74 7.77 -5.51 -0.10
C LYS A 74 8.37 -6.20 -1.32
N LYS A 75 9.44 -5.63 -1.85
CA LYS A 75 10.24 -6.28 -2.90
C LYS A 75 11.34 -7.14 -2.27
N PRO A 76 11.71 -8.27 -2.89
CA PRO A 76 12.91 -9.01 -2.50
C PRO A 76 14.13 -8.07 -2.50
N GLY A 77 14.86 -8.00 -1.38
CA GLY A 77 16.07 -7.18 -1.25
C GLY A 77 15.85 -5.67 -1.07
N HIS A 78 14.61 -5.19 -0.95
CA HIS A 78 14.32 -3.77 -0.74
C HIS A 78 13.42 -3.53 0.48
N PRO A 79 13.54 -2.38 1.17
CA PRO A 79 12.58 -1.99 2.19
C PRO A 79 11.18 -1.81 1.58
N ALA A 80 10.14 -2.10 2.36
CA ALA A 80 8.75 -1.87 1.99
C ALA A 80 8.40 -0.37 2.05
N SER A 81 9.05 0.43 1.21
CA SER A 81 8.92 1.90 1.18
C SER A 81 8.58 2.45 -0.20
N LEU A 82 8.56 1.58 -1.22
CA LEU A 82 8.27 1.97 -2.60
C LEU A 82 6.75 1.94 -2.82
N ARG A 83 6.23 3.05 -3.33
CA ARG A 83 4.83 3.23 -3.70
C ARG A 83 4.62 2.74 -5.12
N TYR A 84 3.55 1.97 -5.33
CA TYR A 84 3.12 1.53 -6.64
C TYR A 84 1.70 2.00 -6.92
N THR A 85 1.42 2.32 -8.17
CA THR A 85 0.12 2.82 -8.65
C THR A 85 -0.46 1.94 -9.75
N ASN A 86 0.31 1.01 -10.30
CA ASN A 86 -0.15 -0.04 -11.20
C ASN A 86 -0.68 -1.23 -10.40
N ILE A 87 -1.77 -0.94 -9.68
CA ILE A 87 -2.42 -1.86 -8.76
C ILE A 87 -3.49 -2.62 -9.53
N ILE A 88 -3.63 -3.90 -9.22
CA ILE A 88 -4.67 -4.78 -9.73
C ILE A 88 -5.55 -5.18 -8.55
N VAL A 89 -6.85 -4.92 -8.64
CA VAL A 89 -7.85 -5.36 -7.66
C VAL A 89 -8.84 -6.29 -8.34
N ASP A 90 -9.07 -7.47 -7.77
CA ASP A 90 -9.97 -8.48 -8.34
C ASP A 90 -9.65 -8.82 -9.81
N GLY A 91 -8.35 -8.85 -10.15
CA GLY A 91 -7.85 -9.12 -11.50
C GLY A 91 -7.98 -7.95 -12.50
N ARG A 92 -8.44 -6.78 -12.05
CA ARG A 92 -8.63 -5.59 -12.88
C ARG A 92 -7.67 -4.47 -12.49
N PRO A 93 -7.00 -3.81 -13.45
CA PRO A 93 -6.21 -2.61 -13.15
C PRO A 93 -7.09 -1.49 -12.58
N LEU A 94 -6.57 -0.79 -11.59
CA LEU A 94 -7.13 0.46 -11.05
C LEU A 94 -6.70 1.69 -11.85
#